data_AF-A0A1Y3UBS4-F1
#
_entry.id   AF-A0A1Y3UBS4-F1
#
_cell.length_a   1.000
_cell.length_b   1.000
_cell.length_c   1.000
_cell.angle_alpha   90.00
_cell.angle_beta   90.00
_cell.angle_gamma   90.00
#
_symmetry.space_group_name_H-M   'P 1'
#
loop_
_entity.id
_entity.type
_entity.pdbx_description
1 polymer ?
#
loop_
_entity_poly.entity_id
_entity_poly.type
_entity_poly.pdbx_seq_one_letter_code
_entity_poly.pdbx_strand_id
1 'polypeptide(L)'
;MGTFKLGKMTLRSLFHKPATVRYPYEKRDLETLFPHMRGHVVNDIDTCILCGMCQRACPVDAIVVDRKGGDWTIDPYRCVQCASCVRECPKDCLSMGILPTEPTTELTTVTMHKDMPAKPAAKAGAKGAAGKAAGAGAAKPKRELTPEQQARVEAARKAAAAKKAAKAAEGEGAKAAEGAPAADAAPADDRAAKMEAKLAAMDPEKAAKVRAALAAREAKKAAE
;
A
#
# COMPACT_ATOMS: atom_id res chain seq x y z
N MET A 1 53.90 -21.33 17.63
CA MET A 1 53.73 -21.49 16.16
C MET A 1 52.33 -21.01 15.77
N GLY A 2 52.14 -19.69 15.70
CA GLY A 2 50.85 -19.11 15.34
C GLY A 2 50.61 -19.25 13.84
N THR A 3 49.67 -20.11 13.46
CA THR A 3 49.33 -20.35 12.04
C THR A 3 48.68 -19.09 11.43
N PHE A 4 49.35 -18.48 10.45
CA PHE A 4 48.87 -17.40 9.59
C PHE A 4 47.70 -17.87 8.69
N LYS A 5 46.54 -18.15 9.29
CA LYS A 5 45.33 -18.60 8.58
C LYS A 5 44.83 -17.56 7.56
N LEU A 6 45.00 -16.28 7.90
CA LEU A 6 44.67 -15.17 7.00
C LEU A 6 45.60 -15.13 5.78
N GLY A 7 46.91 -15.37 5.97
CA GLY A 7 47.89 -15.41 4.88
C GLY A 7 47.60 -16.50 3.85
N LYS A 8 47.14 -17.67 4.30
CA LYS A 8 46.70 -18.75 3.39
C LYS A 8 45.45 -18.36 2.59
N MET A 9 44.48 -17.68 3.23
CA MET A 9 43.26 -17.21 2.55
C MET A 9 43.55 -16.10 1.54
N THR A 10 44.40 -15.13 1.89
CA THR A 10 44.77 -14.03 0.99
C THR A 10 45.56 -14.53 -0.21
N LEU A 11 46.53 -15.42 0.01
CA LEU A 11 47.30 -16.02 -1.08
C LEU A 11 46.41 -16.85 -2.01
N ARG A 12 45.44 -17.60 -1.47
CA ARG A 12 44.45 -18.33 -2.28
C ARG A 12 43.55 -17.39 -3.08
N SER A 13 43.08 -16.28 -2.50
CA SER A 13 42.21 -15.32 -3.19
C SER A 13 42.92 -14.57 -4.33
N LEU A 14 44.24 -14.39 -4.24
CA LEU A 14 45.03 -13.71 -5.29
C LEU A 14 45.09 -14.51 -6.60
N PHE A 15 45.04 -15.85 -6.53
CA PHE A 15 45.09 -16.73 -7.70
C PHE A 15 43.72 -17.11 -8.27
N HIS A 16 42.63 -16.64 -7.67
CA HIS A 16 41.29 -16.81 -8.21
C HIS A 16 40.87 -15.56 -9.00
N LYS A 17 39.97 -15.75 -9.97
CA LYS A 17 39.40 -14.63 -10.72
C LYS A 17 38.69 -13.66 -9.75
N PRO A 18 38.74 -12.35 -10.00
CA PRO A 18 38.06 -11.37 -9.16
C PRO A 18 36.55 -11.65 -9.16
N ALA A 19 35.92 -11.59 -7.99
CA ALA A 19 34.48 -11.76 -7.84
C ALA A 19 33.67 -10.52 -8.30
N THR A 20 34.31 -9.57 -8.99
CA THR A 20 33.71 -8.33 -9.46
C THR A 20 33.18 -8.48 -10.88
N VAL A 21 32.13 -7.72 -11.19
CA VAL A 21 31.63 -7.54 -12.57
C VAL A 21 32.14 -6.19 -13.07
N ARG A 22 32.68 -6.13 -14.29
CA ARG A 22 33.24 -4.90 -14.86
C ARG A 22 32.16 -3.97 -15.41
N TYR A 23 31.42 -3.30 -14.54
CA TYR A 23 30.55 -2.21 -14.95
C TYR A 23 31.39 -1.04 -15.50
N PRO A 24 31.07 -0.40 -16.64
CA PRO A 24 29.86 -0.55 -17.47
C PRO A 24 29.97 -1.55 -18.65
N TYR A 25 31.13 -2.18 -18.87
CA TYR A 25 31.42 -3.02 -20.04
C TYR A 25 30.65 -4.35 -20.03
N GLU A 26 30.49 -4.94 -18.85
CA GLU A 26 29.70 -6.16 -18.63
C GLU A 26 28.57 -5.80 -17.66
N LYS A 27 27.33 -5.77 -18.16
CA LYS A 27 26.14 -5.67 -17.30
C LYS A 27 25.80 -7.06 -16.78
N ARG A 28 25.35 -7.13 -15.53
CA ARG A 28 24.91 -8.39 -14.93
C ARG A 28 23.58 -8.80 -15.54
N ASP A 29 23.43 -10.06 -15.94
CA ASP A 29 22.19 -10.58 -16.53
C ASP A 29 21.11 -10.71 -15.44
N LEU A 30 20.39 -9.61 -15.17
CA LEU A 30 19.38 -9.54 -14.12
C LEU A 30 18.20 -10.50 -14.34
N GLU A 31 17.88 -10.80 -15.60
CA GLU A 31 16.79 -11.70 -15.99
C GLU A 31 17.04 -13.14 -15.51
N THR A 32 18.25 -13.67 -15.73
CA THR A 32 18.61 -15.04 -15.36
C THR A 32 18.85 -15.19 -13.86
N LEU A 33 19.42 -14.15 -13.24
CA LEU A 33 19.77 -14.20 -11.82
C LEU A 33 18.58 -13.93 -10.89
N PHE A 34 17.65 -13.06 -11.30
CA PHE A 34 16.55 -12.64 -10.45
C PHE A 34 15.22 -12.53 -11.22
N PRO A 35 14.53 -13.66 -11.45
CA PRO A 35 13.28 -13.71 -12.24
C PRO A 35 12.12 -12.89 -11.65
N HIS A 36 12.16 -12.56 -10.36
CA HIS A 36 11.09 -11.85 -9.65
C HIS A 36 11.54 -10.50 -9.09
N MET A 37 12.57 -9.89 -9.68
CA MET A 37 12.96 -8.54 -9.30
C MET A 37 11.91 -7.50 -9.71
N ARG A 38 11.80 -6.47 -8.89
CA ARG A 38 10.90 -5.33 -9.07
C ARG A 38 11.72 -4.15 -9.58
N GLY A 39 11.67 -3.92 -10.88
CA GLY A 39 12.25 -2.77 -11.56
C GLY A 39 11.23 -1.65 -11.74
N HIS A 40 11.08 -1.15 -12.96
CA HIS A 40 10.14 -0.08 -13.27
C HIS A 40 8.69 -0.58 -13.41
N VAL A 41 7.72 0.32 -13.25
CA VAL A 41 6.29 0.02 -13.45
C VAL A 41 5.97 0.19 -14.92
N VAL A 42 5.40 -0.84 -15.54
CA VAL A 42 4.90 -0.82 -16.92
C VAL A 42 3.37 -0.78 -16.86
N ASN A 43 2.76 0.12 -17.63
CA ASN A 43 1.31 0.24 -17.73
C ASN A 43 0.86 -0.12 -19.14
N ASP A 44 -0.08 -1.05 -19.24
CA ASP A 44 -0.82 -1.32 -20.46
C ASP A 44 -2.02 -0.37 -20.55
N ILE A 45 -1.87 0.65 -21.40
CA ILE A 45 -2.86 1.72 -21.56
C ILE A 45 -4.16 1.18 -22.16
N ASP A 46 -4.09 0.16 -23.02
CA ASP A 46 -5.26 -0.38 -23.73
C ASP A 46 -6.24 -1.05 -22.77
N THR A 47 -5.72 -1.74 -21.75
CA THR A 47 -6.52 -2.38 -20.69
C THR A 47 -6.86 -1.43 -19.53
N CYS A 48 -6.09 -0.35 -19.34
CA CYS A 48 -6.29 0.61 -18.26
C CYS A 48 -7.63 1.37 -18.38
N ILE A 49 -8.44 1.38 -17.33
CA ILE A 49 -9.73 2.11 -17.30
C ILE A 49 -9.65 3.47 -16.58
N LEU A 50 -8.45 3.96 -16.31
CA LEU A 50 -8.18 5.22 -15.60
C LEU A 50 -9.01 5.38 -14.31
N CYS A 51 -9.11 4.30 -13.52
CA CYS A 51 -9.90 4.26 -12.30
C CYS A 51 -9.28 5.05 -11.12
N GLY A 52 -7.98 5.35 -11.19
CA GLY A 52 -7.23 6.07 -10.15
C GLY A 52 -6.95 5.27 -8.87
N MET A 53 -7.17 3.95 -8.85
CA MET A 53 -6.81 3.13 -7.68
C MET A 53 -5.30 3.04 -7.45
N CYS A 54 -4.52 2.97 -8.53
CA CYS A 54 -3.06 2.99 -8.47
C CYS A 54 -2.50 4.28 -7.82
N GLN A 55 -3.11 5.43 -8.06
CA GLN A 55 -2.76 6.70 -7.41
C GLN A 55 -3.02 6.64 -5.90
N ARG A 56 -4.19 6.15 -5.48
CA ARG A 56 -4.54 6.03 -4.05
C ARG A 56 -3.72 4.98 -3.30
N ALA A 57 -3.28 3.93 -3.98
CA ALA A 57 -2.47 2.86 -3.40
C ALA A 57 -0.98 3.25 -3.29
N CYS A 58 -0.55 4.33 -3.96
CA CYS A 58 0.84 4.74 -3.96
C CYS A 58 1.20 5.39 -2.61
N PRO A 59 2.22 4.89 -1.88
CA PRO A 59 2.62 5.48 -0.59
C PRO A 59 3.34 6.83 -0.72
N VAL A 60 3.78 7.18 -1.93
CA VAL A 60 4.63 8.34 -2.25
C VAL A 60 4.01 9.25 -3.31
N ASP A 61 2.76 8.98 -3.71
CA ASP A 61 2.04 9.75 -4.74
C ASP A 61 2.87 9.95 -6.04
N ALA A 62 3.53 8.90 -6.50
CA ALA A 62 4.34 8.91 -7.73
C ALA A 62 3.50 8.77 -9.02
N ILE A 63 2.23 8.38 -8.90
CA ILE A 63 1.32 8.15 -10.03
C ILE A 63 0.20 9.19 -9.98
N VAL A 64 -0.03 9.88 -11.09
CA VAL A 64 -1.13 10.82 -11.27
C VAL A 64 -2.02 10.33 -12.41
N VAL A 65 -3.33 10.27 -12.18
CA VAL A 65 -4.31 9.84 -13.18
C VAL A 65 -5.30 10.97 -13.43
N ASP A 66 -5.32 11.51 -14.64
CA ASP A 66 -6.37 12.42 -15.08
C ASP A 66 -7.43 11.66 -15.89
N ARG A 67 -8.60 11.47 -15.28
CA ARG A 67 -9.73 10.79 -15.92
C ARG A 67 -10.43 11.65 -16.98
N LYS A 68 -10.25 12.97 -16.97
CA LYS A 68 -10.84 13.88 -17.96
C LYS A 68 -9.91 14.03 -19.16
N GLY A 69 -8.63 14.24 -18.90
CA GLY A 69 -7.58 14.30 -19.90
C GLY A 69 -7.25 12.96 -20.54
N GLY A 70 -7.55 11.83 -19.88
CA GLY A 70 -7.17 10.52 -20.40
C GLY A 70 -5.73 10.14 -20.09
N ASP A 71 -5.04 10.93 -19.27
CA ASP A 71 -3.61 10.82 -19.03
C ASP A 71 -3.31 9.97 -17.79
N TRP A 72 -2.36 9.06 -17.93
CA TRP A 72 -1.71 8.35 -16.86
C TRP A 72 -0.24 8.76 -16.82
N THR A 73 0.19 9.39 -15.73
CA THR A 73 1.56 9.87 -15.56
C THR A 73 2.20 9.18 -14.36
N ILE A 74 3.43 8.70 -14.54
CA ILE A 74 4.28 8.19 -13.45
C ILE A 74 5.59 8.95 -13.41
N ASP A 75 6.02 9.30 -12.20
CA ASP A 75 7.36 9.80 -11.91
C ASP A 75 8.24 8.65 -11.40
N PRO A 76 9.18 8.14 -12.23
CA PRO A 76 10.07 7.05 -11.83
C PRO A 76 11.04 7.44 -10.71
N TYR A 77 11.38 8.73 -10.58
CA TYR A 77 12.30 9.21 -9.54
C TYR A 77 11.68 9.13 -8.15
N ARG A 78 10.36 9.36 -8.08
CA ARG A 78 9.60 9.25 -6.83
C ARG A 78 9.18 7.81 -6.50
N CYS A 79 9.18 6.91 -7.48
CA CYS A 79 8.70 5.55 -7.32
C CYS A 79 9.65 4.69 -6.46
N VAL A 80 9.16 4.16 -5.34
CA VAL A 80 9.91 3.27 -4.43
C VAL A 80 9.81 1.78 -4.79
N GLN A 81 9.29 1.44 -5.98
CA GLN A 81 9.21 0.06 -6.51
C GLN A 81 8.53 -0.96 -5.56
N CYS A 82 7.56 -0.50 -4.75
CA CYS A 82 6.85 -1.35 -3.77
C CYS A 82 5.83 -2.32 -4.41
N ALA A 83 5.41 -2.06 -5.65
CA ALA A 83 4.37 -2.79 -6.39
C ALA A 83 2.94 -2.72 -5.79
N SER A 84 2.65 -1.80 -4.86
CA SER A 84 1.28 -1.62 -4.34
C SER A 84 0.27 -1.25 -5.41
N CYS A 85 0.68 -0.48 -6.42
CA CYS A 85 -0.17 -0.10 -7.56
C CYS A 85 -0.57 -1.30 -8.43
N VAL A 86 0.33 -2.28 -8.60
CA VAL A 86 0.07 -3.52 -9.33
C VAL A 86 -0.93 -4.39 -8.56
N ARG A 87 -0.74 -4.50 -7.25
CA ARG A 87 -1.59 -5.33 -6.38
C ARG A 87 -3.02 -4.82 -6.23
N GLU A 88 -3.22 -3.51 -6.28
CA GLU A 88 -4.54 -2.88 -6.13
C GLU A 88 -5.25 -2.66 -7.48
N CYS A 89 -4.59 -2.98 -8.61
CA CYS A 89 -5.20 -2.77 -9.92
C CYS A 89 -6.33 -3.80 -10.15
N PRO A 90 -7.59 -3.37 -10.36
CA PRO A 90 -8.72 -4.28 -10.57
C PRO A 90 -8.71 -4.96 -11.95
N LYS A 91 -7.87 -4.45 -12.85
CA LYS A 91 -7.77 -4.88 -14.25
C LYS A 91 -6.41 -5.49 -14.55
N ASP A 92 -5.53 -5.58 -13.55
CA ASP A 92 -4.17 -6.09 -13.69
C ASP A 92 -3.39 -5.49 -14.88
N CYS A 93 -3.69 -4.23 -15.26
CA CYS A 93 -3.04 -3.54 -16.38
C CYS A 93 -1.62 -3.03 -16.07
N LEU A 94 -1.21 -3.13 -14.81
CA LEU A 94 0.10 -2.68 -14.35
C LEU A 94 0.96 -3.90 -14.07
N SER A 95 2.21 -3.89 -14.53
CA SER A 95 3.19 -4.93 -14.25
C SER A 95 4.52 -4.33 -13.77
N MET A 96 5.33 -5.12 -13.06
CA MET A 96 6.69 -4.74 -12.70
C MET A 96 7.64 -5.29 -13.75
N GLY A 97 8.35 -4.41 -14.45
CA GLY A 97 9.49 -4.79 -15.28
C GLY A 97 10.64 -5.31 -14.42
N ILE A 98 11.48 -6.18 -14.98
CA ILE A 98 12.62 -6.77 -14.27
C ILE A 98 13.79 -5.77 -14.20
N LEU A 99 13.93 -4.94 -15.23
CA LEU A 99 15.01 -3.97 -15.35
C LEU A 99 14.68 -2.68 -14.57
N PRO A 100 15.65 -2.15 -13.80
CA PRO A 100 15.54 -0.80 -13.26
C PRO A 100 15.39 0.24 -14.39
N THR A 101 14.82 1.40 -14.07
CA THR A 101 14.85 2.55 -14.97
C THR A 101 16.29 2.92 -15.27
N GLU A 102 16.60 3.20 -16.54
CA GLU A 102 17.96 3.58 -16.93
C GLU A 102 18.38 4.88 -16.24
N PRO A 103 19.67 5.02 -15.88
CA PRO A 103 20.17 6.25 -15.26
C PRO A 103 20.06 7.40 -16.27
N THR A 104 19.17 8.34 -16.00
CA THR A 104 19.02 9.59 -16.76
C THR A 104 19.55 10.76 -15.94
N THR A 105 20.06 11.77 -16.62
CA THR A 105 20.50 13.04 -16.01
C THR A 105 19.34 13.99 -15.73
N GLU A 106 18.16 13.74 -16.29
CA GLU A 106 17.00 14.62 -16.21
C GLU A 106 15.80 13.91 -15.58
N LEU A 107 15.04 14.63 -14.74
CA LEU A 107 13.81 14.11 -14.16
C LEU A 107 12.73 14.07 -15.25
N THR A 108 12.48 12.86 -15.76
CA THR A 108 11.51 12.60 -16.81
C THR A 108 10.27 11.93 -16.21
N THR A 109 9.10 12.51 -16.47
CA THR A 109 7.81 11.90 -16.14
C THR A 109 7.32 11.13 -17.36
N VAL A 110 6.97 9.87 -17.17
CA VAL A 110 6.42 9.03 -18.24
C VAL A 110 4.92 9.30 -18.27
N THR A 111 4.46 9.97 -19.31
CA THR A 111 3.03 10.24 -19.53
C THR A 111 2.52 9.39 -20.67
N MET A 112 1.40 8.72 -20.41
CA MET A 112 0.73 7.82 -21.32
C MET A 112 -0.70 8.29 -21.49
N HIS A 113 -1.09 8.61 -22.72
CA HIS A 113 -2.44 9.08 -23.05
C HIS A 113 -3.30 7.90 -23.50
N LYS A 114 -4.52 7.81 -22.99
CA LYS A 114 -5.54 6.91 -23.51
C LYS A 114 -6.61 7.72 -24.24
N ASP A 115 -6.73 7.48 -25.54
CA ASP A 115 -7.86 7.96 -26.34
C ASP A 115 -9.15 7.30 -25.87
N MET A 116 -9.84 7.96 -24.93
CA MET A 116 -11.11 7.47 -24.41
C MET A 116 -12.22 8.01 -25.31
N PRO A 117 -12.93 7.17 -26.08
CA PRO A 117 -14.00 7.66 -26.94
C PRO A 117 -15.05 8.35 -26.07
N ALA A 118 -15.44 9.56 -26.49
CA ALA A 118 -16.47 10.34 -25.83
C ALA A 118 -17.69 9.43 -25.61
N LYS A 119 -18.07 9.27 -24.34
CA LYS A 119 -19.20 8.44 -23.91
C LYS A 119 -20.40 8.70 -24.83
N PRO A 120 -20.93 7.70 -25.57
CA PRO A 120 -22.12 7.92 -26.37
C PRO A 120 -23.26 8.31 -25.42
N ALA A 121 -23.87 9.46 -25.71
CA ALA A 121 -25.01 9.97 -24.98
C ALA A 121 -26.11 8.90 -24.95
N ALA A 122 -26.62 8.60 -23.75
CA ALA A 122 -27.68 7.65 -23.54
C ALA A 122 -28.92 8.03 -24.38
N LYS A 123 -29.36 7.13 -25.28
CA LYS A 123 -30.69 7.24 -25.88
C LYS A 123 -31.76 6.77 -24.88
N ALA A 124 -32.64 7.68 -24.49
CA ALA A 124 -34.02 7.38 -24.08
C ALA A 124 -34.90 7.47 -25.35
N GLY A 125 -35.87 6.62 -25.66
CA GLY A 125 -36.33 5.34 -25.14
C GLY A 125 -37.54 4.94 -26.00
N ALA A 126 -37.64 3.68 -26.43
CA ALA A 126 -38.88 3.06 -26.90
C ALA A 126 -39.13 1.83 -26.01
N LYS A 127 -40.33 1.80 -25.41
CA LYS A 127 -40.74 1.01 -24.26
C LYS A 127 -41.00 -0.46 -24.60
N GLY A 128 -40.63 -1.35 -23.67
CA GLY A 128 -41.06 -2.75 -23.61
C GLY A 128 -40.50 -3.53 -22.41
N ALA A 129 -41.00 -3.23 -21.21
CA ALA A 129 -41.04 -4.08 -20.00
C ALA A 129 -39.72 -4.69 -19.43
N ALA A 130 -38.96 -3.87 -18.68
CA ALA A 130 -38.39 -4.15 -17.34
C ALA A 130 -37.51 -2.94 -16.96
N GLY A 131 -38.01 -2.07 -16.10
CA GLY A 131 -37.51 -0.70 -15.90
C GLY A 131 -36.17 -0.61 -15.16
N LYS A 132 -35.36 0.43 -15.30
CA LYS A 132 -35.64 1.80 -15.78
C LYS A 132 -34.31 2.44 -16.24
N ALA A 133 -34.31 3.01 -17.43
CA ALA A 133 -33.17 3.65 -18.07
C ALA A 133 -32.83 5.04 -17.49
N ALA A 134 -31.61 5.45 -17.83
CA ALA A 134 -30.77 6.56 -17.37
C ALA A 134 -31.28 7.99 -17.60
N GLY A 135 -30.68 8.94 -16.86
CA GLY A 135 -30.66 10.36 -17.22
C GLY A 135 -29.83 11.23 -16.25
N ALA A 136 -28.78 11.85 -16.80
CA ALA A 136 -28.09 13.07 -16.34
C ALA A 136 -27.54 13.16 -14.91
N GLY A 137 -26.23 13.42 -14.81
CA GLY A 137 -25.63 14.07 -13.64
C GLY A 137 -26.07 15.53 -13.56
N ALA A 138 -27.35 15.77 -13.32
CA ALA A 138 -27.76 16.87 -12.46
C ALA A 138 -27.22 16.55 -11.06
N ALA A 139 -26.80 17.57 -10.32
CA ALA A 139 -26.51 17.45 -8.90
C ALA A 139 -27.61 16.59 -8.25
N LYS A 140 -27.21 15.45 -7.68
CA LYS A 140 -28.14 14.55 -6.99
C LYS A 140 -28.88 15.41 -5.96
N PRO A 141 -30.21 15.58 -6.04
CA PRO A 141 -30.92 16.45 -5.12
C PRO A 141 -30.64 15.92 -3.71
N LYS A 142 -30.08 16.78 -2.87
CA LYS A 142 -29.88 16.51 -1.45
C LYS A 142 -31.24 16.08 -0.92
N ARG A 143 -31.39 14.80 -0.59
CA ARG A 143 -32.63 14.27 -0.02
C ARG A 143 -32.84 15.04 1.29
N GLU A 144 -33.76 15.99 1.27
CA GLU A 144 -34.08 16.81 2.43
C GLU A 144 -34.57 15.87 3.53
N LEU A 145 -33.83 15.84 4.64
CA LEU A 145 -34.21 15.06 5.81
C LEU A 145 -35.43 15.75 6.43
N THR A 146 -36.43 14.99 6.87
CA THR A 146 -37.55 15.53 7.65
C THR A 146 -37.01 16.21 8.92
N PRO A 147 -37.70 17.21 9.50
CA PRO A 147 -37.23 17.89 10.72
C PRO A 147 -36.91 16.92 11.87
N GLU A 148 -37.63 15.80 11.99
CA GLU A 148 -37.32 14.73 12.95
C GLU A 148 -36.00 13.98 12.63
N GLN A 149 -35.73 13.74 11.34
CA GLN A 149 -34.48 13.13 10.89
C GLN A 149 -33.28 14.07 11.06
N GLN A 150 -33.49 15.38 10.90
CA GLN A 150 -32.48 16.40 11.16
C GLN A 150 -32.16 16.45 12.67
N ALA A 151 -33.17 16.47 13.54
CA ALA A 151 -32.99 16.43 14.99
C ALA A 151 -32.23 15.17 15.46
N ARG A 152 -32.50 14.01 14.84
CA ARG A 152 -31.78 12.75 15.12
C ARG A 152 -30.31 12.81 14.70
N VAL A 153 -30.01 13.39 13.54
CA VAL A 153 -28.62 13.55 13.05
C VAL A 153 -27.85 14.56 13.91
N GLU A 154 -28.48 15.65 14.33
CA GLU A 154 -27.86 16.63 15.22
C GLU A 154 -27.66 16.09 16.63
N ALA A 155 -28.61 15.32 17.17
CA ALA A 155 -28.46 14.63 18.44
C ALA A 155 -27.31 13.61 18.37
N ALA A 156 -27.18 12.86 17.28
CA ALA A 156 -26.07 11.91 17.07
C ALA A 156 -24.72 12.64 16.97
N ARG A 157 -24.66 13.80 16.30
CA ARG A 157 -23.45 14.63 16.21
C ARG A 157 -23.07 15.24 17.56
N LYS A 158 -24.05 15.72 18.33
CA LYS A 158 -23.84 16.23 19.70
C LYS A 158 -23.38 15.13 20.64
N ALA A 159 -23.94 13.93 20.54
CA ALA A 159 -23.48 12.76 21.30
C ALA A 159 -22.06 12.33 20.90
N ALA A 160 -21.71 12.39 19.62
CA ALA A 160 -20.35 12.12 19.14
C ALA A 160 -19.35 13.20 19.59
N ALA A 161 -19.75 14.46 19.60
CA ALA A 161 -18.95 15.58 20.12
C ALA A 161 -18.76 15.48 21.64
N ALA A 162 -19.81 15.11 22.39
CA ALA A 162 -19.73 14.87 23.83
C ALA A 162 -18.81 13.68 24.16
N LYS A 163 -18.90 12.59 23.39
CA LYS A 163 -17.96 11.45 23.50
C LYS A 163 -16.52 11.85 23.18
N LYS A 164 -16.32 12.73 22.18
CA LYS A 164 -15.01 13.26 21.82
C LYS A 164 -14.46 14.22 22.89
N ALA A 165 -15.31 15.01 23.52
CA ALA A 165 -14.97 15.90 24.62
C ALA A 165 -14.67 15.13 25.93
N ALA A 166 -15.45 14.10 26.24
CA ALA A 166 -15.17 13.19 27.37
C ALA A 166 -13.83 12.47 27.17
N LYS A 167 -13.55 12.00 25.95
CA LYS A 167 -12.26 11.39 25.60
C LYS A 167 -11.08 12.38 25.61
N ALA A 168 -11.34 13.67 25.44
CA ALA A 168 -10.33 14.72 25.56
C ALA A 168 -10.05 15.07 27.05
N ALA A 169 -11.04 14.96 27.92
CA ALA A 169 -10.89 15.19 29.35
C ALA A 169 -10.15 14.05 30.09
N GLU A 170 -10.20 12.81 29.59
CA GLU A 170 -9.42 11.69 30.13
C GLU A 170 -7.96 11.66 29.64
N GLY A 171 -7.55 12.62 28.81
CA GLY A 171 -6.25 12.66 28.15
C GLY A 171 -5.39 13.87 28.52
N GLU A 172 -5.42 14.34 29.77
CA GLU A 172 -4.48 15.36 30.25
C GLU A 172 -3.74 14.84 31.47
N GLY A 173 -2.61 14.19 31.20
CA GLY A 173 -1.72 13.58 32.18
C GLY A 173 -0.60 12.82 31.48
N ALA A 174 0.53 13.50 31.31
CA ALA A 174 1.81 13.03 30.76
C ALA A 174 1.97 13.03 29.22
N LYS A 175 2.25 14.22 28.66
CA LYS A 175 3.39 14.37 27.74
C LYS A 175 3.87 15.83 27.69
N ALA A 176 4.90 16.14 28.47
CA ALA A 176 5.76 17.30 28.27
C ALA A 176 7.21 16.77 28.07
N ALA A 177 7.82 17.20 26.95
CA ALA A 177 9.18 16.90 26.44
C ALA A 177 9.44 15.41 26.12
N GLU A 178 10.03 14.98 25.00
CA GLU A 178 10.99 15.56 24.07
C GLU A 178 10.75 14.85 22.70
N GLY A 179 10.89 15.49 21.54
CA GLY A 179 12.14 15.42 20.78
C GLY A 179 12.41 14.01 20.21
N ALA A 180 12.25 13.81 18.91
CA ALA A 180 12.77 12.62 18.22
C ALA A 180 14.31 12.57 18.35
N PRO A 181 14.94 11.38 18.39
CA PRO A 181 15.29 10.72 17.13
C PRO A 181 15.18 9.19 17.12
N ALA A 182 15.54 8.63 15.97
CA ALA A 182 15.51 7.25 15.48
C ALA A 182 15.93 6.10 16.43
N ALA A 183 15.56 4.89 15.97
CA ALA A 183 16.05 3.54 16.31
C ALA A 183 15.20 2.68 17.29
N ASP A 184 14.86 1.49 16.79
CA ASP A 184 14.65 0.17 17.42
C ASP A 184 13.89 -0.02 18.75
N ALA A 185 12.98 -1.02 18.72
CA ALA A 185 12.34 -1.74 19.84
C ALA A 185 11.29 -1.01 20.72
N ALA A 186 10.00 -1.24 20.44
CA ALA A 186 8.95 -1.09 21.45
C ALA A 186 8.99 -2.31 22.42
N PRO A 187 8.89 -2.12 23.75
CA PRO A 187 8.99 -3.20 24.72
C PRO A 187 7.82 -4.20 24.58
N ALA A 188 8.12 -5.49 24.76
CA ALA A 188 7.18 -6.60 24.58
C ALA A 188 5.96 -6.55 25.51
N ASP A 189 6.03 -5.76 26.58
CA ASP A 189 5.07 -5.69 27.69
C ASP A 189 3.70 -5.12 27.26
N ASP A 190 3.67 -4.12 26.38
CA ASP A 190 2.41 -3.50 25.92
C ASP A 190 1.59 -4.43 25.01
N ARG A 191 2.26 -5.28 24.22
CA ARG A 191 1.58 -6.18 23.28
C ARG A 191 0.96 -7.37 23.99
N ALA A 192 1.63 -7.90 25.01
CA ALA A 192 1.11 -8.96 25.86
C ALA A 192 -0.11 -8.48 26.66
N ALA A 193 -0.01 -7.32 27.31
CA ALA A 193 -1.11 -6.72 28.06
C ALA A 193 -2.35 -6.45 27.18
N LYS A 194 -2.14 -5.94 25.96
CA LYS A 194 -3.23 -5.64 25.02
C LYS A 194 -3.87 -6.90 24.41
N MET A 195 -3.14 -8.02 24.39
CA MET A 195 -3.64 -9.31 23.93
C MET A 195 -4.45 -10.04 25.03
N GLU A 196 -3.98 -9.98 26.28
CA GLU A 196 -4.69 -10.46 27.46
C GLU A 196 -6.01 -9.70 27.67
N ALA A 197 -6.01 -8.37 27.52
CA ALA A 197 -7.22 -7.56 27.59
C ALA A 197 -8.24 -7.91 26.48
N LYS A 198 -7.77 -8.27 25.28
CA LYS A 198 -8.65 -8.76 24.20
C LYS A 198 -9.20 -10.15 24.48
N LEU A 199 -8.43 -11.02 25.12
CA LEU A 199 -8.89 -12.36 25.51
C LEU A 199 -9.92 -12.30 26.63
N ALA A 200 -9.77 -11.37 27.57
CA ALA A 200 -10.75 -11.12 28.64
C ALA A 200 -12.08 -10.55 28.11
N ALA A 201 -12.07 -9.85 26.98
CA ALA A 201 -13.25 -9.31 26.32
C ALA A 201 -13.93 -10.30 25.35
N MET A 202 -13.38 -11.51 25.17
CA MET A 202 -13.94 -12.55 24.29
C MET A 202 -14.71 -13.59 25.11
N ASP A 203 -15.62 -14.30 24.43
CA ASP A 203 -16.36 -15.44 25.00
C ASP A 203 -15.39 -16.48 25.61
N PRO A 204 -15.69 -17.01 26.82
CA PRO A 204 -14.74 -17.83 27.59
C PRO A 204 -14.30 -19.10 26.86
N GLU A 205 -15.17 -19.71 26.05
CA GLU A 205 -14.82 -20.91 25.28
C GLU A 205 -13.83 -20.59 24.15
N LYS A 206 -13.95 -19.41 23.54
CA LYS A 206 -13.04 -18.93 22.49
C LYS A 206 -11.72 -18.45 23.08
N ALA A 207 -11.73 -17.81 24.24
CA ALA A 207 -10.51 -17.40 24.94
C ALA A 207 -9.64 -18.61 25.32
N ALA A 208 -10.27 -19.70 25.82
CA ALA A 208 -9.57 -20.94 26.14
C ALA A 208 -8.91 -21.59 24.91
N LYS A 209 -9.61 -21.63 23.76
CA LYS A 209 -9.05 -22.15 22.49
C LYS A 209 -7.85 -21.34 22.01
N VAL A 210 -7.90 -20.02 22.15
CA VAL A 210 -6.78 -19.14 21.74
C VAL A 210 -5.59 -19.30 22.68
N ARG A 211 -5.78 -19.42 24.01
CA ARG A 211 -4.68 -19.71 24.96
C ARG A 211 -4.02 -21.06 24.67
N ALA A 212 -4.82 -22.11 24.44
CA ALA A 212 -4.31 -23.44 24.10
C ALA A 212 -3.51 -23.42 22.78
N ALA A 213 -3.98 -22.68 21.78
CA ALA A 213 -3.27 -22.55 20.50
C ALA A 213 -1.93 -21.81 20.64
N LEU A 214 -1.83 -20.83 21.54
CA LEU A 214 -0.58 -20.11 21.79
C LEU A 214 0.42 -20.97 22.55
N ALA A 215 -0.03 -21.68 23.60
CA ALA A 215 0.80 -22.64 24.33
C ALA A 215 1.33 -23.75 23.42
N ALA A 216 0.50 -24.27 22.50
CA ALA A 216 0.95 -25.25 21.51
C ALA A 216 1.97 -24.70 20.51
N ARG A 217 1.91 -23.42 20.16
CA ARG A 217 2.89 -22.76 19.27
C ARG A 217 4.20 -22.50 20.00
N GLU A 218 4.17 -22.17 21.28
CA GLU A 218 5.36 -22.02 22.10
C GLU A 218 6.04 -23.36 22.37
N ALA A 219 5.28 -24.42 22.65
CA ALA A 219 5.81 -25.78 22.77
C ALA A 219 6.47 -26.29 21.48
N LYS A 220 5.90 -25.96 20.30
CA LYS A 220 6.52 -26.27 19.01
C LYS A 220 7.81 -25.47 18.77
N LYS A 221 7.83 -24.20 19.16
CA LYS A 221 9.00 -23.33 19.04
C LYS A 221 10.14 -23.73 20.00
N ALA A 222 9.83 -24.40 21.11
CA ALA A 222 10.82 -24.91 22.05
C ALA A 222 11.38 -26.31 21.67
N ALA A 223 10.74 -26.99 20.72
CA ALA A 223 11.15 -28.31 20.23
C ALA A 223 11.97 -28.25 18.92
N GLU A 224 12.17 -27.05 18.36
CA GLU A 224 12.93 -26.74 17.14
C GLU A 224 14.22 -25.99 17.53
#